data_AF-A0A6C2U5F4-F1
#
_entry.id   AF-A0A6C2U5F4-F1
#
_cell.length_a   1.000
_cell.length_b   1.000
_cell.length_c   1.000
_cell.angle_alpha   90.00
_cell.angle_beta   90.00
_cell.angle_gamma   90.00
#
_symmetry.space_group_name_H-M   'P 1'
#
loop_
_entity.id
_entity.type
_entity.pdbx_description
1 polymer ?
#
loop_
_entity_poly.entity_id
_entity_poly.type
_entity_poly.pdbx_seq_one_letter_code
_entity_poly.pdbx_strand_id
1 'polypeptide(L)'
;MPTKKTAKKAPAKKKAAAKKITDTAPVAMSSGGPLSGKIAKNKHFTAKQLKEQLRRLLELRERVTGEIISINRDSLSQNDRDPSLSDQGTDTFDREFALNQLSNEQDVLFEIDEAIRRLERGSYGICEMTEVPINIERLEALPYVRYSIKAQSEIEKGHTTYRPFGSTMHGM
;
A
#
# COMPACT_ATOMS: atom_id res chain seq x y z
N MET A 1 65.50 -10.52 33.17
CA MET A 1 64.66 -11.15 34.23
C MET A 1 64.92 -10.42 35.53
N PRO A 2 63.98 -10.29 36.48
CA PRO A 2 62.50 -10.33 36.43
C PRO A 2 61.89 -8.97 36.88
N THR A 3 60.68 -8.57 36.46
CA THR A 3 59.42 -8.70 37.23
C THR A 3 58.30 -8.20 36.29
N LYS A 4 57.47 -9.07 35.69
CA LYS A 4 56.20 -9.67 36.17
C LYS A 4 55.12 -8.65 36.61
N LYS A 5 54.23 -8.38 35.65
CA LYS A 5 52.75 -8.22 35.71
C LYS A 5 52.15 -7.31 36.79
N THR A 6 51.25 -6.41 36.37
CA THR A 6 49.82 -6.49 36.73
C THR A 6 48.96 -5.53 35.90
N ALA A 7 47.81 -6.04 35.46
CA ALA A 7 46.76 -5.32 34.77
C ALA A 7 45.97 -4.42 35.74
N LYS A 8 45.53 -3.25 35.26
CA LYS A 8 44.45 -2.43 35.85
C LYS A 8 43.40 -2.24 34.74
N LYS A 9 42.34 -3.04 34.73
CA LYS A 9 41.04 -2.86 35.42
C LYS A 9 40.20 -1.73 34.81
N ALA A 10 39.22 -2.15 34.02
CA ALA A 10 38.10 -1.34 33.54
C ALA A 10 37.26 -0.77 34.69
N PRO A 11 36.63 0.40 34.50
CA PRO A 11 35.44 0.77 35.26
C PRO A 11 34.18 0.59 34.40
N ALA A 12 33.23 -0.13 35.00
CA ALA A 12 31.91 -0.40 34.50
C ALA A 12 31.00 0.84 34.50
N LYS A 13 30.03 0.81 33.55
CA LYS A 13 28.63 1.24 33.68
C LYS A 13 28.34 2.57 34.40
N LYS A 14 27.92 3.58 33.63
CA LYS A 14 26.89 4.52 34.07
C LYS A 14 25.65 4.42 33.18
N LYS A 15 24.52 4.52 33.89
CA LYS A 15 23.17 4.13 33.53
C LYS A 15 22.55 5.04 32.47
N ALA A 16 21.70 4.40 31.68
CA ALA A 16 20.57 4.91 30.92
C ALA A 16 20.00 6.26 31.41
N ALA A 17 19.97 7.23 30.52
CA ALA A 17 18.96 8.30 30.51
C ALA A 17 18.10 8.08 29.27
N ALA A 18 17.07 7.25 29.43
CA ALA A 18 16.03 7.03 28.43
C ALA A 18 15.27 8.34 28.23
N LYS A 19 15.51 9.02 27.10
CA LYS A 19 14.58 10.03 26.59
C LYS A 19 13.45 9.29 25.87
N LYS A 20 12.27 9.41 26.47
CA LYS A 20 10.95 8.97 25.98
C LYS A 20 10.83 9.16 24.46
N ILE A 21 10.82 8.04 23.75
CA ILE A 21 10.11 7.89 22.49
C ILE A 21 8.63 8.14 22.80
N THR A 22 8.07 9.17 22.17
CA THR A 22 6.65 9.48 22.30
C THR A 22 5.93 8.68 21.23
N ASP A 23 5.27 7.61 21.68
CA ASP A 23 4.04 7.02 21.15
C ASP A 23 3.82 7.20 19.64
N THR A 24 4.56 6.45 18.82
CA THR A 24 4.00 6.02 17.54
C THR A 24 2.94 4.97 17.86
N ALA A 25 1.69 5.43 17.90
CA ALA A 25 0.52 4.57 18.01
C ALA A 25 0.63 3.44 16.96
N PRO A 26 0.32 2.19 17.33
CA PRO A 26 0.34 1.08 16.39
C PRO A 26 -0.67 1.38 15.29
N VAL A 27 -0.26 1.22 14.04
CA VAL A 27 -1.11 1.37 12.85
C VAL A 27 -2.15 0.26 12.87
N ALA A 28 -3.22 0.48 13.63
CA ALA A 28 -4.34 -0.43 13.69
C ALA A 28 -5.04 -0.42 12.34
N MET A 29 -5.10 -1.61 11.72
CA MET A 29 -6.00 -1.94 10.62
C MET A 29 -7.44 -1.66 11.06
N SER A 30 -7.94 -0.47 10.70
CA SER A 30 -9.33 -0.08 10.84
C SER A 30 -9.84 0.28 9.45
N SER A 31 -10.23 -0.74 8.70
CA SER A 31 -10.70 -0.66 7.31
C SER A 31 -12.21 -0.35 7.17
N GLY A 32 -12.86 0.28 8.17
CA GLY A 32 -14.32 0.48 8.11
C GLY A 32 -14.86 1.79 8.69
N GLY A 33 -14.01 2.73 9.10
CA GLY A 33 -14.48 4.01 9.63
C GLY A 33 -15.01 4.94 8.54
N PRO A 34 -16.11 5.68 8.76
CA PRO A 34 -16.56 6.71 7.83
C PRO A 34 -15.48 7.78 7.67
N LEU A 35 -15.21 8.17 6.42
CA LEU A 35 -14.26 9.24 6.09
C LEU A 35 -14.80 10.55 6.68
N SER A 36 -14.06 11.16 7.61
CA SER A 36 -14.48 12.34 8.37
C SER A 36 -14.31 13.65 7.58
N GLY A 37 -13.58 13.63 6.47
CA GLY A 37 -13.31 14.78 5.58
C GLY A 37 -12.45 15.88 6.21
N LYS A 38 -11.92 15.64 7.43
CA LYS A 38 -11.10 16.61 8.17
C LYS A 38 -9.64 16.45 7.79
N ILE A 39 -9.03 17.48 7.19
CA ILE A 39 -7.61 17.44 6.80
C ILE A 39 -6.73 17.83 7.99
N ALA A 40 -5.77 16.97 8.36
CA ALA A 40 -4.76 17.30 9.35
C ALA A 40 -3.56 18.04 8.74
N LYS A 41 -2.80 18.73 9.60
CA LYS A 41 -1.61 19.49 9.19
C LYS A 41 -0.48 18.51 8.86
N ASN A 42 0.23 18.78 7.76
CA ASN A 42 1.39 18.02 7.33
C ASN A 42 2.60 18.95 7.19
N LYS A 43 3.82 18.44 7.43
CA LYS A 43 5.06 19.21 7.33
C LYS A 43 5.51 19.42 5.89
N HIS A 44 5.15 18.51 4.99
CA HIS A 44 5.67 18.47 3.61
C HIS A 44 4.76 19.15 2.57
N PHE A 45 3.52 19.44 2.92
CA PHE A 45 2.52 20.00 2.01
C PHE A 45 1.84 21.23 2.60
N THR A 46 1.51 22.18 1.73
CA THR A 46 0.70 23.34 2.12
C THR A 46 -0.77 22.95 2.27
N ALA A 47 -1.52 23.71 3.08
CA ALA A 47 -2.96 23.46 3.25
C ALA A 47 -3.76 23.59 1.93
N LYS A 48 -3.27 24.38 0.96
CA LYS A 48 -3.88 24.49 -0.37
C LYS A 48 -3.64 23.21 -1.18
N GLN A 49 -2.40 22.73 -1.23
CA GLN A 49 -2.05 21.48 -1.92
C GLN A 49 -2.82 20.28 -1.35
N LEU A 50 -2.93 20.16 -0.01
CA LEU A 50 -3.67 19.06 0.62
C LEU A 50 -5.16 19.05 0.22
N LYS A 51 -5.79 20.24 0.08
CA LYS A 51 -7.17 20.34 -0.39
C LYS A 51 -7.32 19.94 -1.85
N GLU A 52 -6.36 20.28 -2.69
CA GLU A 52 -6.35 19.87 -4.09
C GLU A 52 -6.18 18.35 -4.22
N GLN A 53 -5.25 17.77 -3.46
CA GLN A 53 -5.05 16.32 -3.42
C GLN A 53 -6.31 15.58 -2.93
N LEU A 54 -6.98 16.11 -1.90
CA LEU A 54 -8.26 15.56 -1.45
C LEU A 54 -9.31 15.57 -2.56
N ARG A 55 -9.44 16.66 -3.32
CA ARG A 55 -10.39 16.74 -4.45
C ARG A 55 -10.07 15.69 -5.51
N ARG A 56 -8.80 15.56 -5.90
CA ARG A 56 -8.36 14.54 -6.87
C ARG A 56 -8.68 13.12 -6.39
N LEU A 57 -8.45 12.82 -5.11
CA LEU A 57 -8.78 11.52 -4.52
C LEU A 57 -10.29 11.24 -4.53
N LEU A 58 -11.12 12.23 -4.24
CA LEU A 58 -12.58 12.08 -4.28
C LEU A 58 -13.10 11.86 -5.71
N GLU A 59 -12.58 12.60 -6.69
CA GLU A 59 -12.91 12.39 -8.11
C GLU A 59 -12.48 11.01 -8.60
N LEU A 60 -11.29 10.55 -8.18
CA LEU A 60 -10.82 9.19 -8.48
C LEU A 60 -11.71 8.13 -7.83
N ARG A 61 -12.10 8.34 -6.57
CA ARG A 61 -13.01 7.44 -5.85
C ARG A 61 -14.32 7.29 -6.60
N GLU A 62 -14.95 8.40 -6.99
CA GLU A 62 -16.21 8.39 -7.72
C GLU A 62 -16.08 7.64 -9.06
N ARG A 63 -15.01 7.91 -9.81
CA ARG A 63 -14.71 7.20 -11.06
C ARG A 63 -14.61 5.69 -10.85
N VAL A 64 -13.74 5.25 -9.94
CA VAL A 64 -13.51 3.82 -9.66
C VAL A 64 -14.79 3.14 -9.16
N THR A 65 -15.57 3.82 -8.31
CA THR A 65 -16.88 3.27 -7.89
C THR A 65 -17.86 3.13 -9.05
N GLY A 66 -17.83 4.05 -10.03
CA GLY A 66 -18.61 3.95 -11.25
C GLY A 66 -18.18 2.76 -12.12
N GLU A 67 -16.87 2.56 -12.29
CA GLU A 67 -16.28 1.43 -13.02
C GLU A 67 -16.71 0.09 -12.39
N ILE A 68 -16.58 -0.05 -11.07
CA ILE A 68 -17.03 -1.23 -10.31
C ILE A 68 -18.52 -1.54 -10.56
N ILE A 69 -19.38 -0.52 -10.53
CA ILE A 69 -20.82 -0.68 -10.76
C ILE A 69 -21.08 -1.12 -12.21
N SER A 70 -20.35 -0.55 -13.18
CA SER A 70 -20.50 -0.89 -14.60
C SER A 70 -20.08 -2.33 -14.89
N ILE A 71 -18.93 -2.79 -14.41
CA ILE A 71 -18.46 -4.17 -14.61
C ILE A 71 -19.43 -5.18 -13.98
N ASN A 72 -19.91 -4.88 -12.78
CA ASN A 72 -20.88 -5.75 -12.11
C ASN A 72 -22.18 -5.87 -12.92
N ARG A 73 -22.66 -4.75 -13.50
CA ARG A 73 -23.83 -4.75 -14.37
C ARG A 73 -23.58 -5.52 -15.67
N ASP A 74 -22.49 -5.24 -16.37
CA ASP A 74 -22.29 -5.66 -17.76
C ASP A 74 -21.75 -7.08 -17.90
N SER A 75 -21.04 -7.59 -16.88
CA SER A 75 -20.35 -8.89 -16.95
C SER A 75 -20.81 -9.90 -15.91
N LEU A 76 -21.34 -9.46 -14.77
CA LEU A 76 -21.72 -10.36 -13.67
C LEU A 76 -23.24 -10.54 -13.51
N SER A 77 -24.04 -9.56 -13.96
CA SER A 77 -25.50 -9.63 -13.89
C SER A 77 -26.16 -10.38 -15.05
N GLN A 78 -25.43 -10.67 -16.14
CA GLN A 78 -25.86 -11.55 -17.23
C GLN A 78 -25.90 -13.03 -16.78
N ASN A 79 -26.77 -13.38 -15.83
CA ASN A 79 -27.04 -14.78 -15.48
C ASN A 79 -28.14 -15.43 -16.35
N ASP A 80 -28.84 -14.66 -17.18
CA ASP A 80 -30.00 -15.12 -17.96
C ASP A 80 -29.67 -15.54 -19.40
N ARG A 81 -28.38 -15.66 -19.75
CA ARG A 81 -27.99 -16.21 -21.06
C ARG A 81 -27.92 -17.71 -20.92
N ASP A 82 -28.65 -18.45 -21.76
CA ASP A 82 -28.48 -19.90 -21.94
C ASP A 82 -27.37 -20.09 -22.99
N PRO A 83 -26.10 -20.32 -22.58
CA PRO A 83 -25.02 -20.40 -23.53
C PRO A 83 -25.12 -21.72 -24.30
N SER A 84 -24.95 -21.65 -25.62
CA SER A 84 -24.70 -22.86 -26.40
C SER A 84 -23.45 -23.57 -25.87
N LEU A 85 -23.41 -24.90 -25.96
CA LEU A 85 -22.26 -25.72 -25.54
C LEU A 85 -20.94 -25.25 -26.18
N SER A 86 -21.01 -24.61 -27.35
CA SER A 86 -19.85 -24.07 -28.07
C SER A 86 -19.35 -22.71 -27.54
N ASP A 87 -20.14 -21.97 -26.77
CA ASP A 87 -19.81 -20.62 -26.28
C ASP A 87 -19.48 -20.60 -24.77
N GLN A 88 -19.69 -21.72 -24.07
CA GLN A 88 -19.44 -21.84 -22.64
C GLN A 88 -17.98 -21.50 -22.24
N GLY A 89 -17.01 -21.84 -23.10
CA GLY A 89 -15.60 -21.51 -22.87
C GLY A 89 -15.34 -20.00 -22.92
N THR A 90 -15.93 -19.31 -23.90
CA THR A 90 -15.82 -17.85 -24.06
C THR A 90 -16.47 -17.13 -22.88
N ASP A 91 -17.71 -17.51 -22.54
CA ASP A 91 -18.45 -16.90 -21.42
C ASP A 91 -17.72 -17.08 -20.08
N THR A 92 -17.14 -18.26 -19.84
CA THR A 92 -16.34 -18.52 -18.64
C THR A 92 -15.11 -17.61 -18.60
N PHE A 93 -14.38 -17.48 -19.72
CA PHE A 93 -13.19 -16.63 -19.79
C PHE A 93 -13.54 -15.16 -19.56
N ASP A 94 -14.59 -14.65 -20.21
CA ASP A 94 -15.03 -13.26 -20.07
C ASP A 94 -15.43 -12.94 -18.63
N ARG A 95 -16.11 -13.90 -17.96
CA ARG A 95 -16.45 -13.79 -16.54
C ARG A 95 -15.23 -13.77 -15.63
N GLU A 96 -14.27 -14.68 -15.84
CA GLU A 96 -13.02 -14.70 -15.07
C GLU A 96 -12.24 -13.40 -15.24
N PHE A 97 -12.16 -12.88 -16.47
CA PHE A 97 -11.53 -11.60 -16.76
C PHE A 97 -12.23 -10.44 -16.02
N ALA A 98 -13.57 -10.38 -16.07
CA ALA A 98 -14.35 -9.37 -15.37
C ALA A 98 -14.16 -9.43 -13.84
N LEU A 99 -14.07 -10.63 -13.27
CA LEU A 99 -13.80 -10.80 -11.84
C LEU A 99 -12.39 -10.32 -11.46
N ASN A 100 -11.39 -10.58 -12.29
CA ASN A 100 -10.03 -10.07 -12.06
C ASN A 100 -9.99 -8.54 -12.11
N GLN A 101 -10.61 -7.95 -13.13
CA GLN A 101 -10.70 -6.50 -13.28
C GLN A 101 -11.42 -5.86 -12.08
N LEU A 102 -12.55 -6.43 -11.65
CA LEU A 102 -13.30 -5.98 -10.49
C LEU A 102 -12.46 -6.05 -9.19
N SER A 103 -11.69 -7.12 -9.02
CA SER A 103 -10.81 -7.29 -7.86
C SER A 103 -9.75 -6.18 -7.81
N ASN A 104 -9.12 -5.90 -8.96
CA ASN A 104 -8.12 -4.83 -9.07
C ASN A 104 -8.72 -3.45 -8.75
N GLU A 105 -9.93 -3.16 -9.22
CA GLU A 105 -10.60 -1.88 -8.94
C GLU A 105 -11.00 -1.74 -7.47
N GLN A 106 -11.41 -2.82 -6.81
CA GLN A 106 -11.65 -2.82 -5.37
C GLN A 106 -10.38 -2.53 -4.57
N ASP A 107 -9.24 -3.09 -4.97
CA ASP A 107 -7.94 -2.79 -4.37
C ASP A 107 -7.57 -1.32 -4.56
N VAL A 108 -7.76 -0.78 -5.76
CA VAL A 108 -7.53 0.66 -6.03
C VAL A 108 -8.46 1.54 -5.18
N LEU A 109 -9.74 1.19 -5.06
CA LEU A 109 -10.69 1.90 -4.22
C LEU A 109 -10.26 1.90 -2.75
N PHE A 110 -9.79 0.76 -2.25
CA PHE A 110 -9.27 0.63 -0.89
C PHE A 110 -8.05 1.55 -0.67
N GLU A 111 -7.13 1.59 -1.62
CA GLU A 111 -5.94 2.45 -1.60
C GLU A 111 -6.31 3.95 -1.60
N ILE A 112 -7.31 4.34 -2.38
CA ILE A 112 -7.84 5.71 -2.39
C ILE A 112 -8.44 6.07 -1.03
N ASP A 113 -9.28 5.22 -0.47
CA ASP A 113 -9.89 5.43 0.85
C ASP A 113 -8.81 5.52 1.94
N GLU A 114 -7.75 4.72 1.85
CA GLU A 114 -6.64 4.78 2.78
C GLU A 114 -5.82 6.08 2.62
N ALA A 115 -5.60 6.55 1.40
CA ALA A 115 -4.95 7.84 1.14
C ALA A 115 -5.75 9.01 1.73
N ILE A 116 -7.08 8.98 1.63
CA ILE A 116 -7.95 9.97 2.31
C ILE A 116 -7.75 9.87 3.83
N ARG A 117 -7.75 8.67 4.42
CA ARG A 117 -7.46 8.49 5.85
C ARG A 117 -6.07 8.97 6.25
N ARG A 118 -5.06 8.93 5.37
CA ARG A 118 -3.72 9.50 5.62
C ARG A 118 -3.75 11.03 5.60
N LEU A 119 -4.55 11.65 4.73
CA LEU A 119 -4.79 13.10 4.76
C LEU A 119 -5.44 13.52 6.08
N GLU A 120 -6.38 12.72 6.59
CA GLU A 120 -7.04 13.00 7.87
C GLU A 120 -6.11 12.87 9.07
N ARG A 121 -5.15 11.95 8.99
CA ARG A 121 -4.12 11.74 10.03
C ARG A 121 -2.90 12.66 9.89
N GLY A 122 -2.73 13.31 8.74
CA GLY A 122 -1.61 14.21 8.46
C GLY A 122 -0.32 13.49 8.04
N SER A 123 -0.40 12.19 7.71
CA SER A 123 0.71 11.35 7.26
C SER A 123 0.79 11.21 5.73
N TYR A 124 -0.07 11.90 4.99
CA TYR A 124 -0.10 11.83 3.52
C TYR A 124 1.24 12.19 2.87
N GLY A 125 1.63 11.45 1.82
CA GLY A 125 2.88 11.68 1.10
C GLY A 125 4.15 11.29 1.87
N ILE A 126 4.02 10.50 2.94
CA ILE A 126 5.13 9.83 3.62
C ILE A 126 5.06 8.34 3.29
N CYS A 127 6.19 7.77 2.89
CA CYS A 127 6.28 6.34 2.57
C CYS A 127 6.07 5.50 3.83
N GLU A 128 5.14 4.55 3.80
CA GLU A 128 4.83 3.72 4.99
C GLU A 128 5.95 2.72 5.34
N MET A 129 6.78 2.34 4.37
CA MET A 129 7.85 1.37 4.59
C MET A 129 9.15 2.03 5.10
N THR A 130 9.47 3.23 4.58
CA THR A 130 10.77 3.88 4.84
C THR A 130 10.65 5.17 5.63
N GLU A 131 9.44 5.67 5.88
CA GLU A 131 9.15 6.93 6.56
C GLU A 131 9.75 8.19 5.88
N VAL A 132 10.14 8.07 4.61
CA VAL A 132 10.71 9.15 3.79
C VAL A 132 9.59 9.82 2.98
N PRO A 133 9.63 11.15 2.74
CA PRO A 133 8.68 11.82 1.86
C PRO A 133 8.67 11.20 0.45
N ILE A 134 7.47 11.01 -0.09
CA ILE A 134 7.25 10.52 -1.46
C ILE A 134 7.44 11.69 -2.42
N ASN A 135 8.07 11.42 -3.58
CA ASN A 135 8.26 12.43 -4.62
C ASN A 135 6.92 13.03 -5.05
N ILE A 136 6.89 14.36 -5.18
CA ILE A 136 5.68 15.12 -5.54
C ILE A 136 5.17 14.69 -6.92
N GLU A 137 6.05 14.55 -7.91
CA GLU A 137 5.71 14.08 -9.27
C GLU A 137 4.97 12.73 -9.26
N ARG A 138 5.33 11.83 -8.33
CA ARG A 138 4.65 10.53 -8.17
C ARG A 138 3.23 10.71 -7.62
N LEU A 139 3.06 11.59 -6.63
CA LEU A 139 1.75 11.90 -6.06
C LEU A 139 0.87 12.71 -7.02
N GLU A 140 1.46 13.48 -7.93
CA GLU A 140 0.74 14.17 -8.99
C GLU A 140 0.20 13.20 -10.04
N ALA A 141 0.98 12.16 -10.38
CA ALA A 141 0.55 11.10 -11.29
C ALA A 141 -0.43 10.11 -10.63
N LEU A 142 -0.13 9.67 -9.41
CA LEU A 142 -0.90 8.67 -8.67
C LEU A 142 -1.07 9.14 -7.21
N PRO A 143 -2.17 9.82 -6.87
CA PRO A 143 -2.32 10.45 -5.54
C PRO A 143 -2.60 9.46 -4.41
N TYR A 144 -2.95 8.21 -4.71
CA TYR A 144 -3.28 7.20 -3.70
C TYR A 144 -2.07 6.35 -3.24
N VAL A 145 -0.88 6.54 -3.82
CA VAL A 145 0.27 5.67 -3.53
C VAL A 145 0.72 5.71 -2.06
N ARG A 146 1.02 4.53 -1.52
CA ARG A 146 1.55 4.35 -0.14
C ARG A 146 3.06 4.45 -0.06
N TYR A 147 3.75 4.03 -1.12
CA TYR A 147 5.18 3.75 -1.11
C TYR A 147 5.96 4.66 -2.07
N SER A 148 7.19 4.98 -1.66
CA SER A 148 8.19 5.57 -2.55
C SER A 148 8.65 4.56 -3.61
N ILE A 149 9.22 5.05 -4.71
CA ILE A 149 9.70 4.19 -5.81
C ILE A 149 10.72 3.15 -5.31
N LYS A 150 11.64 3.57 -4.43
CA LYS A 150 12.63 2.66 -3.82
C LYS A 150 11.96 1.57 -3.00
N ALA A 151 10.99 1.94 -2.17
CA ALA A 151 10.26 0.98 -1.36
C ALA A 151 9.45 0.01 -2.21
N GLN A 152 8.75 0.52 -3.22
CA GLN A 152 8.00 -0.29 -4.18
C GLN A 152 8.90 -1.31 -4.87
N SER A 153 10.08 -0.88 -5.34
CA SER A 153 11.04 -1.77 -6.01
C SER A 153 11.55 -2.89 -5.10
N GLU A 154 11.76 -2.63 -3.82
CA GLU A 154 12.16 -3.68 -2.86
C GLU A 154 11.04 -4.69 -2.59
N ILE A 155 9.78 -4.23 -2.51
CA ILE A 155 8.62 -5.11 -2.38
C ILE A 155 8.52 -6.03 -3.61
N GLU A 156 8.65 -5.47 -4.81
CA GLU A 156 8.57 -6.21 -6.08
C GLU A 156 9.72 -7.23 -6.23
N LYS A 157 10.93 -6.88 -5.81
CA LYS A 157 12.07 -7.84 -5.79
C LYS A 157 11.80 -9.02 -4.87
N GLY A 158 11.24 -8.77 -3.68
CA GLY A 158 10.83 -9.82 -2.75
C GLY A 158 9.67 -10.68 -3.27
N HIS A 159 8.89 -10.14 -4.22
CA HIS A 159 7.77 -10.82 -4.89
C HIS A 159 8.15 -11.51 -6.20
N THR A 160 9.44 -11.63 -6.53
CA THR A 160 9.86 -12.44 -7.68
C THR A 160 9.46 -13.90 -7.47
N THR A 161 8.32 -14.29 -8.04
CA THR A 161 7.91 -15.69 -8.26
C THR A 161 8.69 -16.27 -9.43
N TYR A 162 10.01 -16.06 -9.48
CA TYR A 162 10.87 -16.84 -10.36
C TYR A 162 11.11 -18.19 -9.68
N ARG A 163 10.25 -19.16 -9.98
CA ARG A 163 10.58 -20.57 -9.74
C ARG A 163 11.43 -21.02 -10.93
N PRO A 164 12.77 -21.16 -10.79
CA PRO A 164 13.57 -21.73 -11.87
C PRO A 164 13.03 -23.12 -12.19
N PHE A 165 12.72 -23.37 -13.45
CA PHE A 165 12.16 -24.62 -13.96
C PHE A 165 13.06 -25.87 -13.72
N GLY A 166 14.29 -25.72 -13.19
CA GLY A 166 15.32 -26.76 -13.20
C GLY A 166 15.83 -27.28 -11.85
N SER A 167 15.41 -26.76 -10.69
CA SER A 167 16.03 -27.15 -9.40
C SER A 167 15.39 -28.36 -8.69
N THR A 168 14.48 -29.09 -9.33
CA THR A 168 13.80 -30.27 -8.74
C THR A 168 14.18 -31.62 -9.35
N MET A 169 15.28 -31.73 -10.12
CA MET A 169 15.78 -33.01 -10.65
C MET A 169 17.24 -33.25 -10.23
N HIS A 170 17.49 -33.52 -8.95
CA HIS A 170 18.81 -33.96 -8.43
C HIS A 170 18.68 -35.02 -7.31
N GLY A 171 17.73 -35.95 -7.45
CA GLY A 171 17.57 -37.00 -6.45
C GLY A 171 16.60 -38.10 -6.86
N MET A 172 16.94 -38.84 -7.92
CA MET A 172 16.50 -40.22 -8.23
C MET A 172 17.58 -40.88 -9.08
#